data_AF-A0A3D2S5B0-F1
#
_entry.id   AF-A0A3D2S5B0-F1
#
_cell.length_a   1.000
_cell.length_b   1.000
_cell.length_c   1.000
_cell.angle_alpha   90.00
_cell.angle_beta   90.00
_cell.angle_gamma   90.00
#
_symmetry.space_group_name_H-M   'P 1'
#
loop_
_entity.id
_entity.type
_entity.pdbx_description
1 polymer ?
#
loop_
_entity_poly.entity_id
_entity_poly.type
_entity_poly.pdbx_seq_one_letter_code
_entity_poly.pdbx_strand_id
1 'polypeptide(L)'
;LSEPHVNRSLEFITTVGRMHYMHKEYLYVAKEQFRYWQLFVQKKYGISFAAPNPQHIDKLATKAGVAPDIIRTILEASEQQRHRQSLKEAELLSYYKKLDLFYKNCI
;
A
#
# COMPACT_ATOMS: atom_id res chain seq x y z
N LEU A 1 -4.80 8.66 -25.28
CA LEU A 1 -4.97 7.23 -24.93
C LEU A 1 -4.77 7.14 -23.43
N SER A 2 -5.87 7.13 -22.67
CA SER A 2 -5.82 6.97 -21.23
C SER A 2 -5.44 5.53 -20.96
N GLU A 3 -4.19 5.27 -20.56
CA GLU A 3 -3.82 3.95 -20.06
C GLU A 3 -4.81 3.58 -18.95
N PRO A 4 -5.45 2.39 -19.00
CA PRO A 4 -6.35 2.01 -17.92
C PRO A 4 -5.48 1.99 -16.67
N HIS A 5 -5.85 2.78 -15.66
CA HIS A 5 -5.26 2.70 -14.33
C HIS A 5 -5.52 1.28 -13.82
N VAL A 6 -4.65 0.33 -14.16
CA VAL A 6 -4.70 -1.05 -13.68
C VAL A 6 -4.70 -0.90 -12.17
N ASN A 7 -5.87 -1.11 -11.57
CA ASN A 7 -6.01 -0.92 -10.15
C ASN A 7 -5.23 -2.06 -9.50
N ARG A 8 -3.97 -1.78 -9.13
CA ARG A 8 -3.02 -2.77 -8.59
C ARG A 8 -3.57 -3.43 -7.32
N SER A 9 -4.43 -2.73 -6.60
CA SER A 9 -5.23 -3.25 -5.48
C SER A 9 -6.13 -4.42 -5.92
N LEU A 10 -6.74 -4.30 -7.09
CA LEU A 10 -7.61 -5.31 -7.70
C LEU A 10 -6.81 -6.51 -8.22
N GLU A 11 -5.67 -6.27 -8.89
CA GLU A 11 -4.75 -7.35 -9.30
C GLU A 11 -4.22 -8.16 -8.10
N PHE A 12 -3.92 -7.48 -7.00
CA PHE A 12 -3.46 -8.13 -5.78
C PHE A 12 -4.54 -9.07 -5.19
N ILE A 13 -5.81 -8.64 -5.19
CA ILE A 13 -6.94 -9.46 -4.75
C ILE A 13 -7.12 -10.68 -5.65
N THR A 14 -6.88 -10.57 -6.96
CA THR A 14 -7.22 -11.64 -7.91
C THR A 14 -6.28 -12.84 -7.93
N THR A 15 -5.05 -12.73 -7.41
CA THR A 15 -4.03 -13.78 -7.58
C THR A 15 -3.54 -14.38 -6.25
N VAL A 16 -2.67 -13.67 -5.51
CA VAL A 16 -2.04 -14.18 -4.28
C VAL A 16 -2.86 -13.81 -3.03
N GLY A 17 -3.51 -12.64 -3.05
CA GLY A 17 -4.31 -12.17 -1.92
C GLY A 17 -5.51 -13.08 -1.61
N ARG A 18 -6.16 -13.65 -2.63
CA ARG A 18 -7.38 -14.48 -2.46
C ARG A 18 -7.12 -15.74 -1.64
N MET A 19 -6.03 -16.47 -1.93
CA MET A 19 -5.70 -17.72 -1.25
C MET A 19 -5.40 -17.48 0.24
N HIS A 20 -4.50 -16.55 0.53
CA HIS A 20 -4.15 -16.22 1.91
C HIS A 20 -5.31 -15.58 2.69
N TYR A 21 -6.19 -14.83 2.01
CA TYR A 21 -7.44 -14.34 2.61
C TYR A 21 -8.35 -15.49 3.02
N MET A 22 -8.54 -16.50 2.15
CA MET A 22 -9.31 -17.70 2.47
C MET A 22 -8.72 -18.49 3.64
N HIS A 23 -7.39 -18.51 3.76
CA HIS A 23 -6.67 -19.12 4.88
C HIS A 23 -6.60 -18.24 6.14
N LYS A 24 -7.24 -17.06 6.14
CA LYS A 24 -7.27 -16.08 7.24
C LYS A 24 -5.88 -15.54 7.63
N GLU A 25 -4.93 -15.58 6.70
CA GLU A 25 -3.56 -15.08 6.89
C GLU A 25 -3.47 -13.57 6.63
N TYR A 26 -4.36 -12.80 7.26
CA TYR A 26 -4.59 -11.39 6.94
C TYR A 26 -3.36 -10.49 7.14
N LEU A 27 -2.50 -10.82 8.12
CA LEU A 27 -1.23 -10.12 8.33
C LEU A 27 -0.24 -10.35 7.17
N TYR A 28 -0.17 -11.58 6.65
CA TYR A 28 0.66 -11.88 5.48
C TYR A 28 0.18 -11.09 4.27
N VAL A 29 -1.13 -11.08 4.03
CA VAL A 29 -1.75 -10.32 2.95
C VAL A 29 -1.42 -8.83 3.04
N ALA A 30 -1.54 -8.23 4.23
CA ALA A 30 -1.21 -6.81 4.44
C ALA A 30 0.27 -6.50 4.16
N LYS A 31 1.19 -7.36 4.63
CA LYS A 31 2.65 -7.21 4.39
C LYS A 31 2.99 -7.27 2.90
N GLU A 32 2.39 -8.20 2.17
CA GLU A 32 2.61 -8.30 0.72
C GLU A 32 2.04 -7.09 -0.02
N GLN A 33 0.85 -6.59 0.34
CA GLN A 33 0.30 -5.36 -0.23
C GLN A 33 1.26 -4.17 -0.03
N PHE A 34 1.83 -4.03 1.17
CA PHE A 34 2.81 -2.98 1.44
C PHE A 34 4.06 -3.12 0.57
N ARG A 35 4.60 -4.34 0.47
CA ARG A 35 5.78 -4.64 -0.36
C ARG A 35 5.54 -4.26 -1.82
N TYR A 36 4.37 -4.60 -2.38
CA TYR A 36 4.01 -4.22 -3.74
C TYR A 36 3.85 -2.70 -3.91
N TRP A 37 3.30 -2.01 -2.91
CA TRP A 37 3.23 -0.56 -2.89
C TRP A 37 4.63 0.08 -2.89
N GLN A 38 5.56 -0.41 -2.05
CA GLN A 38 6.95 0.07 -2.03
C GLN A 38 7.64 -0.13 -3.38
N LEU A 39 7.47 -1.31 -4.01
CA LEU A 39 8.02 -1.59 -5.33
C LEU A 39 7.44 -0.68 -6.43
N PHE A 40 6.13 -0.42 -6.38
CA PHE A 40 5.49 0.52 -7.30
C PHE A 40 6.07 1.93 -7.14
N VAL A 41 6.17 2.41 -5.90
CA VAL A 41 6.69 3.74 -5.58
C VAL A 41 8.15 3.88 -6.00
N GLN A 42 8.96 2.85 -5.75
CA GLN A 42 10.35 2.82 -6.19
C GLN A 42 10.45 2.85 -7.72
N LYS A 43 9.69 1.99 -8.42
CA LYS A 43 9.74 1.89 -9.88
C LYS A 43 9.22 3.16 -10.58
N LYS A 44 8.14 3.76 -10.08
CA LYS A 44 7.50 4.92 -10.71
C LYS A 44 8.14 6.26 -10.32
N TYR A 45 8.53 6.43 -9.05
CA TYR A 45 8.98 7.71 -8.53
C TYR A 45 10.45 7.74 -8.09
N GLY A 46 11.13 6.59 -8.09
CA GLY A 46 12.54 6.48 -7.68
C GLY A 46 12.75 6.74 -6.18
N ILE A 47 11.76 6.42 -5.35
CA ILE A 47 11.81 6.63 -3.90
C ILE A 47 11.79 5.26 -3.21
N SER A 48 12.77 4.99 -2.36
CA SER A 48 12.83 3.78 -1.55
C SER A 48 12.44 4.08 -0.11
N PHE A 49 11.43 3.38 0.40
CA PHE A 49 10.99 3.45 1.79
C PHE A 49 11.58 2.27 2.57
N ALA A 50 12.90 2.27 2.78
CA ALA A 50 13.55 1.31 3.68
C ALA A 50 13.21 1.60 5.16
N ALA A 51 12.86 2.85 5.48
CA ALA A 51 12.32 3.30 6.75
C ALA A 51 11.41 4.53 6.53
N PRO A 52 10.44 4.82 7.42
CA PRO A 52 9.66 6.04 7.39
C PRO A 52 10.59 7.26 7.58
N ASN A 53 10.76 8.07 6.54
CA ASN A 53 11.47 9.35 6.61
C ASN A 53 10.49 10.45 6.14
N PRO A 54 10.21 11.49 6.95
CA PRO A 54 9.35 12.61 6.56
C PRO A 54 9.72 13.22 5.21
N GLN A 55 11.01 13.31 4.87
CA GLN A 55 11.48 13.84 3.59
C GLN A 55 11.03 13.00 2.39
N HIS A 56 10.89 11.67 2.57
CA HIS A 56 10.39 10.79 1.52
C HIS A 56 8.89 10.96 1.30
N ILE A 57 8.13 11.31 2.35
CA ILE A 57 6.69 11.56 2.26
C ILE A 57 6.43 12.77 1.38
N ASP A 58 7.07 13.91 1.66
CA ASP A 58 6.85 15.14 0.88
C ASP A 58 7.32 15.00 -0.57
N LYS A 59 8.45 14.32 -0.78
CA LYS A 59 8.97 14.02 -2.11
C LYS A 59 8.02 13.12 -2.90
N LEU A 60 7.45 12.10 -2.26
CA LEU A 60 6.47 11.23 -2.90
C LEU A 60 5.16 11.97 -3.17
N ALA A 61 4.66 12.75 -2.21
CA ALA A 61 3.45 13.56 -2.37
C ALA A 61 3.54 14.47 -3.59
N THR A 62 4.67 15.18 -3.71
CA THR A 62 4.95 16.06 -4.85
C THR A 62 4.99 15.31 -6.17
N LYS A 63 5.72 14.18 -6.24
CA LYS A 63 5.87 13.41 -7.49
C LYS A 63 4.61 12.67 -7.91
N ALA A 64 3.88 12.15 -6.94
CA ALA A 64 2.67 11.37 -7.17
C ALA A 64 1.42 12.24 -7.25
N GLY A 65 1.48 13.53 -6.93
CA GLY A 65 0.30 14.41 -6.93
C GLY A 65 -0.74 14.02 -5.88
N VAL A 66 -0.33 13.37 -4.79
CA VAL A 66 -1.23 12.91 -3.72
C VAL A 66 -0.99 13.71 -2.44
N ALA A 67 -2.02 13.83 -1.60
CA ALA A 67 -1.89 14.47 -0.30
C ALA A 67 -0.87 13.70 0.59
N PRO A 68 0.06 14.39 1.28
CA PRO A 68 1.03 13.75 2.18
C PRO A 68 0.39 12.85 3.25
N ASP A 69 -0.82 13.21 3.69
CA ASP A 69 -1.57 12.45 4.69
C ASP A 69 -1.95 11.04 4.22
N ILE A 70 -2.27 10.87 2.93
CA ILE A 70 -2.56 9.54 2.36
C ILE A 70 -1.34 8.63 2.52
N ILE A 71 -0.16 9.13 2.21
CA ILE A 71 1.10 8.39 2.33
C ILE A 71 1.40 8.09 3.80
N ARG A 72 1.20 9.08 4.69
CA ARG A 72 1.43 8.92 6.13
C ARG A 72 0.56 7.80 6.72
N THR A 73 -0.73 7.77 6.39
CA THR A 73 -1.63 6.74 6.90
C THR A 73 -1.27 5.32 6.44
N ILE A 74 -0.68 5.16 5.25
CA ILE A 74 -0.16 3.87 4.76
C ILE A 74 1.06 3.45 5.58
N LEU A 75 2.01 4.36 5.78
CA LEU A 75 3.24 4.09 6.53
C LEU A 75 2.96 3.77 8.01
N GLU A 76 2.10 4.56 8.65
CA GLU A 76 1.68 4.33 10.04
C GLU A 76 0.99 2.97 10.22
N ALA A 77 0.08 2.62 9.31
CA ALA A 77 -0.59 1.32 9.36
C ALA A 77 0.38 0.16 9.15
N SER A 78 1.39 0.32 8.27
CA SER A 78 2.45 -0.67 8.09
C SER A 78 3.31 -0.84 9.35
N GLU A 79 3.76 0.25 9.97
CA GLU A 79 4.56 0.18 11.21
C GLU A 79 3.76 -0.45 12.36
N GLN A 80 2.47 -0.14 12.50
CA GLN A 80 1.59 -0.78 13.49
C GLN A 80 1.48 -2.29 13.29
N GLN A 81 1.59 -2.78 12.04
CA GLN A 81 1.51 -4.20 11.68
C GLN A 81 2.84 -4.93 11.88
N ARG A 82 3.98 -4.22 11.85
CA ARG A 82 5.33 -4.80 11.90
C ARG A 82 5.57 -5.70 13.12
N HIS A 83 5.00 -5.35 14.27
CA HIS A 83 5.19 -6.06 15.53
C HIS A 83 4.02 -6.98 15.92
N ARG A 84 3.01 -7.11 15.06
CA ARG A 84 1.82 -7.93 15.34
C ARG A 84 2.02 -9.37 14.92
N GLN A 85 1.33 -10.27 15.63
CA GLN A 85 1.26 -11.70 15.29
C GLN A 85 0.09 -12.02 14.35
N SER A 86 -0.97 -11.22 14.36
CA SER A 86 -2.15 -11.41 13.52
C SER A 86 -2.87 -10.09 13.23
N LEU A 87 -3.80 -10.13 12.28
CA LEU A 87 -4.76 -9.07 11.98
C LEU A 87 -6.15 -9.67 11.89
N LYS A 88 -7.17 -8.85 12.13
CA LYS A 88 -8.56 -9.14 11.80
C LYS A 88 -8.84 -8.73 10.35
N GLU A 89 -9.84 -9.36 9.75
CA GLU A 89 -10.30 -9.06 8.38
C GLU A 89 -10.63 -7.58 8.17
N ALA A 90 -11.32 -6.96 9.13
CA ALA A 90 -11.65 -5.54 9.08
C ALA A 90 -10.42 -4.63 9.06
N GLU A 91 -9.33 -5.03 9.73
CA GLU A 91 -8.07 -4.29 9.73
C GLU A 91 -7.37 -4.39 8.37
N LEU A 92 -7.39 -5.58 7.75
CA LEU A 92 -6.91 -5.77 6.38
C LEU A 92 -7.74 -4.95 5.37
N LEU A 93 -9.06 -4.94 5.50
CA LEU A 93 -9.94 -4.15 4.62
C LEU A 93 -9.69 -2.65 4.78
N SER A 94 -9.47 -2.18 6.03
CA SER A 94 -9.08 -0.80 6.31
C SER A 94 -7.74 -0.46 5.66
N TYR A 95 -6.77 -1.37 5.74
CA TYR A 95 -5.46 -1.21 5.11
C TYR A 95 -5.56 -1.11 3.58
N TYR A 96 -6.33 -2.01 2.96
CA TYR A 96 -6.61 -1.98 1.52
C TYR A 96 -7.17 -0.63 1.05
N LYS A 97 -8.12 -0.06 1.79
CA LYS A 97 -8.71 1.24 1.45
C LYS A 97 -7.68 2.38 1.42
N LYS A 98 -6.64 2.32 2.26
CA LYS A 98 -5.56 3.34 2.26
C LYS A 98 -4.71 3.24 0.99
N LEU A 99 -4.35 2.02 0.61
CA LEU A 99 -3.60 1.77 -0.62
C LEU A 99 -4.40 2.14 -1.87
N ASP A 100 -5.69 1.76 -1.91
CA ASP A 100 -6.59 2.10 -3.01
C ASP A 100 -6.75 3.62 -3.16
N LEU A 101 -6.84 4.36 -2.05
CA LEU A 101 -6.86 5.83 -2.07
C LEU A 101 -5.59 6.41 -2.70
N PHE A 102 -4.41 5.87 -2.37
CA PHE A 102 -3.17 6.30 -3.02
C PHE A 102 -3.19 6.01 -4.53
N TYR A 103 -3.53 4.78 -4.93
CA TYR A 103 -3.51 4.39 -6.35
C TYR A 103 -4.51 5.16 -7.22
N LYS A 104 -5.66 5.53 -6.65
CA LYS A 104 -6.69 6.33 -7.36
C LYS A 104 -6.31 7.78 -7.57
N ASN A 105 -5.42 8.33 -6.72
CA ASN A 105 -5.06 9.74 -6.76
C ASN A 105 -3.67 9.98 -7.38
N CYS A 106 -2.85 8.94 -7.54
CA CYS A 106 -1.48 9.14 -8.01
C CYS A 106 -1.41 9.34 -9.53
N ILE A 107 -0.67 10.37 -9.97
CA ILE A 107 -0.40 10.69 -11.38
C ILE A 107 0.71 9.83 -11.96
#